data_AF-A0A3B9IJY6-F1
#
_entry.id   AF-A0A3B9IJY6-F1
#
_cell.length_a   1.000
_cell.length_b   1.000
_cell.length_c   1.000
_cell.angle_alpha   90.00
_cell.angle_beta   90.00
_cell.angle_gamma   90.00
#
_symmetry.space_group_name_H-M   'P 1'
#
loop_
_entity.id
_entity.type
_entity.pdbx_description
1 polymer ?
#
loop_
_entity_poly.entity_id
_entity_poly.type
_entity_poly.pdbx_seq_one_letter_code
_entity_poly.pdbx_strand_id
1 'polypeptide(L)' 'MSLKNVVARMIRWRLERRTYAELKSLDDRMLADIGISRGEIRSVATHGRQGHEVAGYGV' A
#
# COMPACT_ATOMS: atom_id res chain seq x y z
N MET A 1 21.94 -3.67 15.31
CA MET A 1 20.52 -3.43 14.93
C MET A 1 19.81 -2.86 16.15
N SER A 2 19.35 -1.61 16.13
CA SER A 2 18.68 -1.01 17.31
C SER A 2 17.28 -1.61 17.49
N LEU A 3 16.88 -1.90 18.74
CA LEU A 3 15.56 -2.46 19.06
C LEU A 3 14.41 -1.58 18.52
N LYS A 4 14.60 -0.26 18.56
CA LYS A 4 13.65 0.72 18.00
C LYS A 4 13.40 0.49 16.50
N ASN A 5 14.43 0.12 15.75
CA ASN A 5 14.34 -0.11 14.31
C ASN A 5 13.58 -1.41 13.99
N VAL A 6 13.72 -2.43 14.83
CA VAL A 6 13.01 -3.71 14.68
C VAL A 6 11.51 -3.52 14.95
N VAL A 7 11.17 -2.82 16.04
CA VAL A 7 9.77 -2.51 16.38
C VAL A 7 9.12 -1.62 15.32
N ALA A 8 9.80 -0.56 14.87
CA ALA A 8 9.29 0.31 13.80
C ALA A 8 9.03 -0.48 12.51
N ARG A 9 9.94 -1.38 12.13
CA ARG A 9 9.79 -2.26 10.96
C ARG A 9 8.62 -3.24 11.11
N MET A 10 8.40 -3.78 12.30
CA MET A 10 7.29 -4.70 12.57
C MET A 10 5.92 -3.99 12.54
N ILE A 11 5.84 -2.78 13.11
CA ILE A 11 4.63 -1.94 13.05
C ILE A 11 4.31 -1.59 11.60
N ARG A 12 5.31 -1.18 10.81
CA ARG A 12 5.14 -0.87 9.40
C ARG A 12 4.63 -2.07 8.60
N TRP A 13 5.25 -3.23 8.75
CA TRP A 13 4.81 -4.45 8.08
C TRP A 13 3.36 -4.85 8.45
N ARG A 14 2.98 -4.66 9.71
CA ARG A 14 1.59 -4.93 10.15
C ARG A 14 0.60 -3.97 9.50
N LEU A 15 0.97 -2.69 9.39
CA LEU A 15 0.16 -1.68 8.71
C LEU A 15 0.01 -2.01 7.23
N GLU A 16 1.11 -2.29 6.53
CA GLU A 16 1.13 -2.66 5.11
C GLU A 16 0.21 -3.86 4.84
N ARG A 17 0.27 -4.90 5.68
CA ARG A 17 -0.60 -6.08 5.54
C ARG A 17 -2.08 -5.78 5.74
N ARG A 18 -2.42 -4.92 6.71
CA ARG A 18 -3.80 -4.50 6.94
C ARG A 18 -4.32 -3.69 5.76
N THR A 19 -3.57 -2.69 5.31
CA THR A 19 -3.91 -1.88 4.14
C THR A 19 -4.08 -2.73 2.90
N TYR A 20 -3.18 -3.70 2.67
CA TYR A 20 -3.31 -4.64 1.56
C TYR A 20 -4.60 -5.47 1.64
N ALA A 21 -4.94 -6.00 2.82
CA ALA A 21 -6.15 -6.80 3.00
C ALA A 21 -7.43 -5.97 2.80
N GLU A 22 -7.46 -4.75 3.33
CA GLU A 22 -8.59 -3.83 3.17
C GLU A 22 -8.76 -3.43 1.70
N LEU A 23 -7.70 -2.99 1.02
CA LEU A 23 -7.76 -2.67 -0.41
C LEU A 23 -8.16 -3.89 -1.26
N LYS A 24 -7.66 -5.08 -0.92
CA LYS A 24 -8.04 -6.31 -1.65
C LYS A 24 -9.52 -6.68 -1.45
N SER A 25 -10.10 -6.31 -0.31
CA SER A 25 -11.51 -6.54 0.01
C SER A 25 -12.46 -5.62 -0.76
N LEU A 26 -11.95 -4.50 -1.27
CA LEU A 26 -12.70 -3.60 -2.15
C LEU A 26 -12.86 -4.22 -3.54
N ASP A 27 -14.02 -3.95 -4.14
CA ASP A 27 -14.31 -4.30 -5.54
C ASP A 27 -13.58 -3.33 -6.49
N ASP A 28 -13.41 -3.73 -7.76
CA ASP A 28 -12.69 -2.94 -8.76
C ASP A 28 -13.32 -1.56 -9.01
N ARG A 29 -14.64 -1.43 -8.87
CA ARG A 29 -15.31 -0.12 -8.95
C ARG A 29 -14.95 0.81 -7.80
N MET A 30 -14.87 0.27 -6.58
CA MET A 30 -14.49 1.05 -5.40
C MET A 30 -13.02 1.46 -5.46
N LEU A 31 -12.16 0.57 -5.97
CA LEU A 31 -10.76 0.87 -6.21
C LEU A 31 -10.61 1.98 -7.29
N ALA A 32 -11.38 1.88 -8.38
CA ALA A 32 -11.38 2.88 -9.44
C ALA A 32 -11.90 4.26 -8.97
N ASP A 33 -12.91 4.29 -8.10
CA ASP A 33 -13.46 5.53 -7.51
C ASP A 33 -12.39 6.31 -6.71
N ILE A 34 -11.51 5.58 -6.04
CA ILE A 34 -10.37 6.17 -5.30
C ILE A 34 -9.09 6.27 -6.14
N GLY A 35 -9.16 6.01 -7.45
CA GLY A 35 -8.07 6.15 -8.40
C GLY A 35 -6.96 5.11 -8.28
N ILE A 36 -7.29 3.87 -7.88
CA ILE A 36 -6.33 2.77 -7.70
C ILE A 36 -6.75 1.59 -8.56
N SER A 37 -5.81 0.94 -9.24
CA SER A 37 -6.07 -0.34 -9.90
C SER A 37 -5.67 -1.54 -9.03
N ARG A 38 -6.24 -2.72 -9.28
CA ARG A 38 -5.95 -3.93 -8.47
C ARG A 38 -4.46 -4.34 -8.49
N GLY A 39 -3.74 -4.03 -9.58
CA GLY A 39 -2.29 -4.26 -9.69
C GLY A 39 -1.47 -3.34 -8.78
N GLU A 40 -1.99 -2.18 -8.44
CA GLU A 40 -1.30 -1.13 -7.70
C GLU A 40 -1.45 -1.28 -6.19
N ILE A 41 -2.40 -2.09 -5.72
CA ILE A 41 -2.66 -2.35 -4.29
C ILE A 41 -1.38 -2.68 -3.53
N ARG A 42 -0.50 -3.51 -4.10
CA ARG A 42 0.77 -3.87 -3.46
C ARG A 42 1.69 -2.66 -3.29
N SER A 43 1.82 -1.85 -4.34
CA SER A 43 2.67 -0.65 -4.32
C SER A 43 2.13 0.39 -3.34
N VAL A 44 0.81 0.65 -3.39
CA VAL A 44 0.11 1.56 -2.48
C VAL A 44 0.19 1.10 -1.03
N ALA A 45 0.04 -0.20 -0.76
CA ALA A 45 0.10 -0.72 0.61
C ALA A 45 1.50 -0.56 1.23
N THR A 46 2.57 -0.65 0.44
CA THR A 46 3.96 -0.56 0.91
C THR A 46 4.50 0.88 0.98
N HIS A 47 4.14 1.72 -0.01
CA HIS A 47 4.70 3.07 -0.19
C HIS A 47 3.71 4.20 0.10
N GLY A 48 2.43 3.89 0.29
CA GLY A 48 1.35 4.88 0.34
C GLY A 48 1.03 5.44 -1.05
N ARG A 49 -0.07 6.21 -1.15
CA ARG A 49 -0.54 6.80 -2.43
C ARG A 49 0.49 7.76 -3.05
N GLN A 50 1.12 8.61 -2.24
CA GLN A 50 2.15 9.54 -2.71
C GLN A 50 3.39 8.82 -3.27
N GLY A 51 3.77 7.68 -2.67
CA GLY A 51 4.86 6.84 -3.16
C GLY A 51 4.49 6.06 -4.42
N HIS A 52 3.19 5.88 -4.68
CA HIS A 52 2.68 5.24 -5.87
C HIS A 52 2.67 6.18 -7.09
N GLU A 53 2.27 7.44 -6.93
CA GLU A 53 2.24 8.44 -8.02
C GLU A 53 3.64 8.72 -8.60
N VAL A 54 4.67 8.73 -7.75
CA VAL A 54 6.07 8.90 -8.18
C VAL A 54 6.68 7.66 -8.85
N ALA A 55 6.05 6.49 -8.64
CA ALA A 55 6.42 5.22 -9.26
C ALA A 55 5.47 4.82 -10.41
N GLY A 56 4.44 5.63 -10.65
CA GLY A 56 3.43 5.44 -11.68
C GLY A 56 4.08 5.54 -13.05
N TYR A 57 4.13 4.40 -13.73
CA TYR A 57 4.61 4.22 -15.08
C TYR A 57 3.84 5.17 -16.02
N GLY A 58 4.52 6.22 -16.49
CA GLY A 58 4.06 6.97 -17.65
C GLY A 58 4.17 6.08 -18.88
N VAL A 59 3.03 5.59 -19.36
CA VAL A 59 2.80 5.14 -20.74
C VAL A 59 1.45 5.63 -21.21
#